data_AF-A0A9Q2ZQY0-F1
#
_entry.id   AF-A0A9Q2ZQY0-F1
#
_cell.length_a   1.000
_cell.length_b   1.000
_cell.length_c   1.000
_cell.angle_alpha   90.00
_cell.angle_beta   90.00
_cell.angle_gamma   90.00
#
_symmetry.space_group_name_H-M   'P 1'
#
loop_
_entity.id
_entity.type
_entity.pdbx_description
1 polymer ?
#
loop_
_entity_poly.entity_id
_entity_poly.type
_entity_poly.pdbx_seq_one_letter_code
_entity_poly.pdbx_strand_id
1 'polypeptide(L)'
;MTIVAGSSPGATEWFQRARMLREEQLGRLAQLGALVNGISRLVHMLQCERGASNVWLCSQGKLYGPECKASRALVDENLAALHLLFSEPLPGSALCERIASALHGLETLMVLRDGVTGQRVTAPQAMEHYSRILRHLLNIVPQLSDSIDDPHIAGRFVALYSLMQGKELVGQERALGAIGFTQGFFDDETRQRLVDRIDGQQACFEVFISHCTPDVQETFTLNCQPGLETEKLRREACTRQPPADNGDTALKWFALQTARLEHLRTLEEVAIADLMTAVEERRYSENLHVDDEYDDILARFPDRPLLPLVRQQAREIEQLSRQLASLRDTLEERKTIDKAKSVLMTHQNMSEEQAWTALRKMAMDKNQRMVDIARALLTVKNLWKIPPGE
;
A
#
# COMPACT_ATOMS: atom_id res chain seq x y z
N MET A 1 -61.25 -5.25 -21.54
CA MET A 1 -60.18 -4.78 -20.64
C MET A 1 -60.33 -5.52 -19.34
N THR A 2 -59.61 -6.63 -19.18
CA THR A 2 -59.59 -7.43 -17.96
C THR A 2 -58.25 -7.17 -17.31
N ILE A 3 -58.24 -6.34 -16.27
CA ILE A 3 -57.06 -6.09 -15.45
C ILE A 3 -56.84 -7.37 -14.66
N VAL A 4 -55.86 -8.18 -15.09
CA VAL A 4 -55.34 -9.29 -14.30
C VAL A 4 -54.69 -8.66 -13.08
N ALA A 5 -55.33 -8.79 -11.92
CA ALA A 5 -54.75 -8.44 -10.64
C ALA A 5 -53.48 -9.28 -10.48
N GLY A 6 -52.32 -8.62 -10.61
CA GLY A 6 -51.03 -9.24 -10.35
C GLY A 6 -51.02 -9.73 -8.91
N SER A 7 -50.91 -11.04 -8.73
CA SER A 7 -50.65 -11.69 -7.46
C SER A 7 -49.50 -10.95 -6.77
N SER A 8 -49.73 -10.43 -5.55
CA SER A 8 -48.64 -9.84 -4.78
C SER A 8 -47.55 -10.90 -4.58
N PRO A 9 -46.26 -10.58 -4.80
CA PRO A 9 -45.19 -11.56 -4.71
C PRO A 9 -45.20 -12.21 -3.32
N GLY A 10 -45.40 -13.52 -3.29
CA GLY A 10 -45.42 -14.31 -2.07
C GLY A 10 -44.02 -14.48 -1.47
N ALA A 11 -43.94 -14.97 -0.23
CA ALA A 11 -42.65 -15.20 0.45
C ALA A 11 -41.68 -16.05 -0.39
N THR A 12 -42.18 -17.06 -1.10
CA THR A 12 -41.40 -17.93 -1.99
C THR A 12 -40.71 -17.17 -3.12
N GLU A 13 -41.38 -16.18 -3.74
CA GLU A 13 -40.77 -15.35 -4.81
C GLU A 13 -39.65 -14.47 -4.24
N TRP A 14 -39.82 -13.96 -3.02
CA TRP A 14 -38.76 -13.21 -2.34
C TRP A 14 -37.57 -14.09 -1.93
N PHE A 15 -37.81 -15.33 -1.49
CA PHE A 15 -36.74 -16.28 -1.21
C PHE A 15 -35.98 -16.70 -2.47
N GLN A 16 -36.68 -16.97 -3.58
CA GLN A 16 -36.07 -17.23 -4.89
C GLN A 16 -35.25 -16.04 -5.36
N ARG A 17 -35.76 -14.82 -5.21
CA ARG A 17 -35.03 -13.59 -5.51
C ARG A 17 -33.78 -13.43 -4.64
N ALA A 18 -33.89 -13.69 -3.33
CA ALA A 18 -32.75 -13.66 -2.42
C ALA A 18 -31.69 -14.71 -2.78
N ARG A 19 -32.08 -15.88 -3.30
CA ARG A 19 -31.15 -16.89 -3.81
C ARG A 19 -30.45 -16.43 -5.08
N MET A 20 -31.19 -15.93 -6.06
CA MET A 20 -30.60 -15.40 -7.30
C MET A 20 -29.60 -14.27 -7.02
N LEU A 21 -29.95 -13.34 -6.13
CA LEU A 21 -29.04 -12.26 -5.73
C LEU A 21 -27.78 -12.78 -5.03
N ARG A 22 -27.88 -13.83 -4.20
CA ARG A 22 -26.71 -14.45 -3.55
C ARG A 22 -25.78 -15.15 -4.56
N GLU A 23 -26.35 -15.92 -5.49
CA GLU A 23 -25.56 -16.57 -6.55
C GLU A 23 -24.84 -15.52 -7.43
N GLU A 24 -25.51 -14.40 -7.75
CA GLU A 24 -24.90 -13.26 -8.44
C GLU A 24 -23.77 -12.61 -7.61
N GLN A 25 -23.97 -12.43 -6.30
CA GLN A 25 -22.95 -11.90 -5.39
C GLN A 25 -21.71 -12.80 -5.33
N LEU A 26 -21.87 -14.12 -5.25
CA LEU A 26 -20.76 -15.08 -5.24
C LEU A 26 -19.99 -15.08 -6.56
N GLY A 27 -20.68 -15.05 -7.71
CA GLY A 27 -20.05 -14.90 -9.01
C GLY A 27 -19.22 -13.62 -9.10
N ARG A 28 -19.74 -12.52 -8.54
CA ARG A 28 -19.04 -11.25 -8.43
C ARG A 28 -17.79 -11.36 -7.55
N LEU A 29 -17.86 -12.03 -6.41
CA LEU A 29 -16.69 -12.20 -5.52
C LEU A 29 -15.53 -12.91 -6.21
N ALA A 30 -15.81 -13.96 -7.00
CA ALA A 30 -14.79 -14.65 -7.78
C ALA A 30 -14.14 -13.73 -8.83
N GLN A 31 -14.94 -12.91 -9.51
CA GLN A 31 -14.45 -11.91 -10.46
C GLN A 31 -13.58 -10.85 -9.76
N LEU A 32 -13.99 -10.36 -8.58
CA LEU A 32 -13.22 -9.40 -7.79
C LEU A 32 -11.87 -9.98 -7.35
N GLY A 33 -11.84 -11.24 -6.91
CA GLY A 33 -10.61 -11.93 -6.54
C GLY A 33 -9.64 -12.07 -7.73
N ALA A 34 -10.14 -12.48 -8.90
CA ALA A 34 -9.35 -12.53 -10.13
C ALA A 34 -8.80 -11.15 -10.52
N LEU A 35 -9.60 -10.09 -10.37
CA LEU A 35 -9.20 -8.73 -10.68
C LEU A 35 -8.09 -8.23 -9.74
N VAL A 36 -8.22 -8.44 -8.43
CA VAL A 36 -7.18 -8.06 -7.46
C VAL A 36 -5.89 -8.83 -7.71
N ASN A 37 -5.96 -10.12 -8.05
CA ASN A 37 -4.79 -10.89 -8.44
C ASN A 37 -4.09 -10.29 -9.69
N GLY A 38 -4.88 -9.94 -10.72
CA GLY A 38 -4.36 -9.27 -11.92
C GLY A 38 -3.67 -7.94 -11.60
N ILE A 39 -4.30 -7.10 -10.77
CA ILE A 39 -3.73 -5.83 -10.30
C ILE A 39 -2.43 -6.07 -9.53
N SER A 40 -2.41 -7.03 -8.60
CA SER A 40 -1.24 -7.38 -7.80
C SER A 40 -0.04 -7.79 -8.66
N ARG A 41 -0.25 -8.64 -9.66
CA ARG A 41 0.80 -9.07 -10.60
C ARG A 41 1.37 -7.89 -11.39
N LEU A 42 0.50 -7.04 -11.94
CA LEU A 42 0.94 -5.84 -12.68
C LEU A 42 1.70 -4.85 -11.78
N VAL A 43 1.19 -4.59 -10.57
CA VAL A 43 1.84 -3.75 -9.56
C VAL A 43 3.24 -4.27 -9.25
N HIS A 44 3.39 -5.58 -9.00
CA HIS A 44 4.69 -6.16 -8.72
C HIS A 44 5.66 -6.01 -9.91
N MET A 45 5.22 -6.26 -11.15
CA MET A 45 6.08 -6.07 -12.31
C MET A 45 6.48 -4.60 -12.53
N LEU A 46 5.58 -3.66 -12.29
CA LEU A 46 5.89 -2.23 -12.32
C LEU A 46 6.88 -1.82 -11.20
N GLN A 47 6.82 -2.45 -10.03
CA GLN A 47 7.82 -2.25 -8.97
C GLN A 47 9.20 -2.79 -9.37
N CYS A 48 9.25 -3.91 -10.08
CA CYS A 48 10.48 -4.45 -10.66
C CYS A 48 11.04 -3.50 -11.74
N GLU A 49 10.21 -3.04 -12.67
CA GLU A 49 10.59 -2.09 -13.72
C GLU A 49 11.08 -0.75 -13.12
N ARG A 50 10.39 -0.23 -12.10
CA ARG A 50 10.82 0.95 -11.33
C ARG A 50 12.20 0.72 -10.72
N GLY A 51 12.42 -0.42 -10.08
CA GLY A 51 13.70 -0.78 -9.46
C GLY A 51 14.84 -0.82 -10.47
N ALA A 52 14.66 -1.53 -11.59
CA ALA A 52 15.66 -1.63 -12.65
C ALA A 52 15.95 -0.25 -13.28
N SER A 53 14.90 0.53 -13.57
CA SER A 53 15.02 1.89 -14.09
C SER A 53 15.80 2.81 -13.14
N ASN A 54 15.64 2.63 -11.83
CA ASN A 54 16.37 3.41 -10.83
C ASN A 54 17.87 3.11 -10.89
N VAL A 55 18.25 1.84 -10.90
CA VAL A 55 19.67 1.44 -10.98
C VAL A 55 20.27 1.86 -12.33
N TRP A 56 19.52 1.74 -13.42
CA TRP A 56 19.94 2.23 -14.74
C TRP A 56 20.26 3.73 -14.71
N LEU A 57 19.36 4.57 -14.18
CA LEU A 57 19.56 6.02 -14.12
C LEU A 57 20.67 6.41 -13.14
N CYS A 58 20.71 5.80 -11.95
CA CYS A 58 21.74 6.06 -10.94
C CYS A 58 23.14 5.66 -11.43
N SER A 59 23.25 4.59 -12.21
CA SER A 59 24.51 4.14 -12.81
C SER A 59 24.87 4.85 -14.12
N GLN A 60 24.10 5.87 -14.54
CA GLN A 60 24.28 6.59 -15.80
C GLN A 60 24.26 5.67 -17.04
N GLY A 61 23.39 4.66 -17.01
CA GLY A 61 23.22 3.68 -18.09
C GLY A 61 24.27 2.57 -18.14
N LYS A 62 25.01 2.34 -17.05
CA LYS A 62 26.06 1.30 -17.01
C LYS A 62 25.53 -0.06 -16.54
N LEU A 63 24.53 -0.08 -15.67
CA LEU A 63 24.01 -1.29 -15.01
C LEU A 63 22.51 -1.46 -15.30
N TYR A 64 22.00 -2.69 -15.22
CA TYR A 64 20.57 -3.01 -15.28
C TYR A 64 19.86 -2.80 -16.64
N GLY A 65 20.61 -2.66 -17.74
CA GLY A 65 20.05 -2.55 -19.08
C GLY A 65 19.18 -3.77 -19.48
N PRO A 66 19.69 -5.02 -19.37
CA PRO A 66 18.91 -6.23 -19.62
C PRO A 66 17.67 -6.35 -18.72
N GLU A 67 17.80 -6.01 -17.44
CA GLU A 67 16.75 -6.07 -16.43
C GLU A 67 15.63 -5.07 -16.72
N CYS A 68 15.96 -3.86 -17.21
CA CYS A 68 14.97 -2.92 -17.70
C CYS A 68 14.18 -3.50 -18.89
N LYS A 69 14.86 -4.16 -19.83
CA LYS A 69 14.19 -4.77 -20.98
C LYS A 69 13.29 -5.94 -20.58
N ALA A 70 13.77 -6.81 -19.70
CA ALA A 70 13.03 -7.97 -19.21
C ALA A 70 11.79 -7.55 -18.40
N SER A 71 11.96 -6.63 -17.45
CA SER A 71 10.85 -6.12 -16.64
C SER A 71 9.77 -5.43 -17.47
N ARG A 72 10.14 -4.64 -18.50
CA ARG A 72 9.18 -4.03 -19.44
C ARG A 72 8.31 -5.07 -20.15
N ALA A 73 8.92 -6.15 -20.66
CA ALA A 73 8.19 -7.21 -21.33
C ALA A 73 7.19 -7.90 -20.40
N LEU A 74 7.58 -8.14 -19.15
CA LEU A 74 6.70 -8.72 -18.13
C LEU A 74 5.58 -7.76 -17.73
N VAL A 75 5.83 -6.45 -17.63
CA VAL A 75 4.79 -5.45 -17.42
C VAL A 75 3.79 -5.47 -18.57
N ASP A 76 4.25 -5.52 -19.82
CA ASP A 76 3.37 -5.51 -21.00
C ASP A 76 2.50 -6.77 -21.07
N GLU A 77 3.05 -7.93 -20.73
CA GLU A 77 2.30 -9.19 -20.61
C GLU A 77 1.20 -9.11 -19.55
N ASN A 78 1.53 -8.65 -18.34
CA ASN A 78 0.56 -8.54 -17.25
C ASN A 78 -0.47 -7.44 -17.50
N LEU A 79 -0.11 -6.37 -18.22
CA LEU A 79 -1.03 -5.33 -18.64
C LEU A 79 -2.05 -5.86 -19.65
N ALA A 80 -1.61 -6.62 -20.64
CA ALA A 80 -2.50 -7.27 -21.60
C ALA A 80 -3.48 -8.23 -20.90
N ALA A 81 -3.00 -9.02 -19.93
CA ALA A 81 -3.85 -9.89 -19.12
C ALA A 81 -4.87 -9.10 -18.29
N LEU A 82 -4.47 -7.97 -17.68
CA LEU A 82 -5.37 -7.14 -16.88
C LEU A 82 -6.46 -6.47 -17.73
N HIS A 83 -6.16 -6.05 -18.96
CA HIS A 83 -7.16 -5.49 -19.87
C HIS A 83 -8.30 -6.47 -20.19
N LEU A 84 -8.01 -7.78 -20.29
CA LEU A 84 -9.03 -8.81 -20.48
C LEU A 84 -9.94 -8.96 -19.26
N LEU A 85 -9.46 -8.65 -18.05
CA LEU A 85 -10.29 -8.67 -16.84
C LEU A 85 -11.20 -7.44 -16.75
N PHE A 86 -10.79 -6.30 -17.32
CA PHE A 86 -11.58 -5.08 -17.37
C PHE A 86 -12.66 -5.07 -18.47
N SER A 87 -12.66 -6.02 -19.40
CA SER A 87 -13.72 -6.08 -20.43
C SER A 87 -15.06 -6.58 -19.90
N GLU A 88 -15.08 -7.22 -18.74
CA GLU A 88 -16.31 -7.62 -18.06
C GLU A 88 -16.97 -6.40 -17.37
N PRO A 89 -18.31 -6.27 -17.40
CA PRO A 89 -18.99 -5.13 -16.82
C PRO A 89 -18.84 -5.09 -15.29
N LEU A 90 -18.22 -4.02 -14.79
CA LEU A 90 -18.05 -3.76 -13.37
C LEU A 90 -18.99 -2.61 -12.92
N PRO A 91 -19.83 -2.81 -11.89
CA PRO A 91 -20.77 -1.78 -11.46
C PRO A 91 -20.09 -0.67 -10.63
N GLY A 92 -20.55 0.57 -10.82
CA GLY A 92 -20.25 1.72 -9.94
C GLY A 92 -19.36 2.80 -10.57
N SER A 93 -19.84 4.05 -10.57
CA SER A 93 -19.11 5.21 -11.14
C SER A 93 -17.71 5.37 -10.54
N ALA A 94 -17.61 5.29 -9.22
CA ALA A 94 -16.34 5.46 -8.51
C ALA A 94 -15.30 4.41 -8.93
N LEU A 95 -15.71 3.15 -9.13
CA LEU A 95 -14.82 2.10 -9.61
C LEU A 95 -14.33 2.38 -11.04
N CYS A 96 -15.24 2.76 -11.94
CA CYS A 96 -14.90 3.13 -13.31
C CYS A 96 -13.91 4.31 -13.36
N GLU A 97 -14.09 5.32 -12.52
CA GLU A 97 -13.18 6.47 -12.42
C GLU A 97 -11.79 6.07 -11.92
N ARG A 98 -11.69 5.13 -10.97
CA ARG A 98 -10.41 4.58 -10.49
C ARG A 98 -9.69 3.79 -11.57
N ILE A 99 -10.42 2.94 -12.29
CA ILE A 99 -9.89 2.17 -13.42
C ILE A 99 -9.41 3.12 -14.52
N ALA A 100 -10.23 4.10 -14.92
CA ALA A 100 -9.85 5.11 -15.92
C ALA A 100 -8.58 5.87 -15.53
N SER A 101 -8.46 6.28 -14.26
CA SER A 101 -7.25 6.94 -13.75
C SER A 101 -6.01 6.05 -13.83
N ALA A 102 -6.15 4.75 -13.53
CA ALA A 102 -5.05 3.80 -13.64
C ALA A 102 -4.64 3.57 -15.10
N LEU A 103 -5.60 3.35 -16.00
CA LEU A 103 -5.36 3.18 -17.44
C LEU A 103 -4.68 4.41 -18.05
N HIS A 104 -5.16 5.62 -17.72
CA HIS A 104 -4.52 6.85 -18.16
C HIS A 104 -3.07 6.96 -17.71
N GLY A 105 -2.76 6.52 -16.48
CA GLY A 105 -1.38 6.41 -16.00
C GLY A 105 -0.55 5.42 -16.83
N LEU A 106 -1.11 4.26 -17.14
CA LEU A 106 -0.45 3.20 -17.91
C LEU A 106 -0.16 3.60 -19.37
N GLU A 107 -1.01 4.41 -20.00
CA GLU A 107 -0.78 4.96 -21.35
C GLU A 107 0.51 5.78 -21.45
N THR A 108 0.97 6.36 -20.33
CA THR A 108 2.19 7.17 -20.29
C THR A 108 3.49 6.35 -20.18
N LEU A 109 3.41 5.02 -20.03
CA LEU A 109 4.58 4.16 -19.81
C LEU A 109 5.60 4.25 -20.94
N MET A 110 5.14 4.30 -22.21
CA MET A 110 6.06 4.36 -23.35
C MET A 110 6.94 5.62 -23.29
N VAL A 111 6.33 6.78 -23.04
CA VAL A 111 7.05 8.06 -22.92
C VAL A 111 8.04 8.03 -21.75
N LEU A 112 7.63 7.47 -20.61
CA LEU A 112 8.50 7.29 -19.44
C LEU A 112 9.69 6.39 -19.78
N ARG A 113 9.46 5.23 -20.40
CA ARG A 113 10.49 4.25 -20.79
C ARG A 113 11.51 4.84 -21.75
N ASP A 114 11.06 5.63 -22.72
CA ASP A 114 11.92 6.36 -23.66
C ASP A 114 12.76 7.41 -22.93
N GLY A 115 12.15 8.13 -21.98
CA GLY A 115 12.85 9.07 -21.11
C GLY A 115 13.95 8.39 -20.29
N VAL A 116 13.65 7.23 -19.69
CA VAL A 116 14.60 6.43 -18.89
C VAL A 116 15.74 5.91 -19.76
N THR A 117 15.43 5.30 -20.91
CA THR A 117 16.45 4.74 -21.82
C THR A 117 17.35 5.83 -22.38
N GLY A 118 16.78 6.97 -22.77
CA GLY A 118 17.54 8.13 -23.25
C GLY A 118 18.18 8.96 -22.14
N GLN A 119 18.03 8.59 -20.86
CA GLN A 119 18.48 9.36 -19.70
C GLN A 119 18.03 10.83 -19.72
N ARG A 120 16.86 11.11 -20.29
CA ARG A 120 16.26 12.45 -20.41
C ARG A 120 15.46 12.87 -19.17
N VAL A 121 15.19 11.93 -18.27
CA VAL A 121 14.54 12.15 -16.98
C VAL A 121 15.50 11.77 -15.86
N THR A 122 15.40 12.46 -14.73
CA THR A 122 16.21 12.12 -13.55
C THR A 122 15.61 10.91 -12.82
N ALA A 123 16.43 10.21 -12.02
CA ALA A 123 15.95 9.11 -11.18
C ALA A 123 14.75 9.52 -10.30
N PRO A 124 14.79 10.64 -9.52
CA PRO A 124 13.63 11.09 -8.76
C PRO A 124 12.35 11.29 -9.59
N GLN A 125 12.46 11.88 -10.79
CA GLN A 125 11.33 12.11 -11.68
C GLN A 125 10.71 10.79 -12.17
N ALA A 126 11.55 9.84 -12.61
CA ALA A 126 11.09 8.54 -13.05
C ALA A 126 10.45 7.75 -11.92
N MET A 127 11.05 7.76 -10.72
CA MET A 127 10.52 7.04 -9.55
C MET A 127 9.16 7.61 -9.12
N GLU A 128 8.99 8.92 -9.11
CA GLU A 128 7.70 9.57 -8.83
C GLU A 128 6.65 9.18 -9.87
N HIS A 129 7.01 9.15 -11.16
CA HIS A 129 6.10 8.77 -12.24
C HIS A 129 5.61 7.33 -12.05
N TYR A 130 6.51 6.35 -11.86
CA TYR A 130 6.11 4.96 -11.58
C TYR A 130 5.25 4.86 -10.32
N SER A 131 5.62 5.56 -9.25
CA SER A 131 4.90 5.51 -7.97
C SER A 131 3.47 6.08 -8.09
N ARG A 132 3.26 7.08 -8.95
CA ARG A 132 1.93 7.58 -9.28
C ARG A 132 1.08 6.54 -10.02
N ILE A 133 1.63 5.83 -11.01
CA ILE A 133 0.93 4.74 -11.71
C ILE A 133 0.53 3.63 -10.71
N LEU A 134 1.50 3.19 -9.90
CA LEU A 134 1.31 2.18 -8.87
C LEU A 134 0.20 2.57 -7.88
N ARG A 135 0.18 3.82 -7.42
CA ARG A 135 -0.86 4.34 -6.53
C ARG A 135 -2.25 4.29 -7.17
N HIS A 136 -2.40 4.65 -8.44
CA HIS A 136 -3.70 4.56 -9.11
C HIS A 136 -4.19 3.13 -9.24
N LEU A 137 -3.30 2.17 -9.56
CA LEU A 137 -3.63 0.74 -9.57
C LEU A 137 -4.05 0.23 -8.20
N LEU A 138 -3.27 0.54 -7.16
CA LEU A 138 -3.57 0.11 -5.78
C LEU A 138 -4.90 0.68 -5.26
N ASN A 139 -5.25 1.91 -5.65
CA ASN A 139 -6.50 2.56 -5.24
C ASN A 139 -7.77 1.92 -5.84
N ILE A 140 -7.64 0.99 -6.80
CA ILE A 140 -8.77 0.19 -7.29
C ILE A 140 -9.21 -0.81 -6.21
N VAL A 141 -8.27 -1.44 -5.51
CA VAL A 141 -8.53 -2.53 -4.55
C VAL A 141 -9.50 -2.14 -3.42
N PRO A 142 -9.33 -1.03 -2.68
CA PRO A 142 -10.29 -0.65 -1.65
C PRO A 142 -11.69 -0.33 -2.23
N GLN A 143 -11.74 0.19 -3.47
CA GLN A 143 -13.01 0.46 -4.15
C GLN A 143 -13.75 -0.83 -4.55
N LEU A 144 -13.01 -1.89 -4.88
CA LEU A 144 -13.59 -3.23 -5.09
C LEU A 144 -14.17 -3.80 -3.79
N SER A 145 -13.48 -3.61 -2.68
CA SER A 145 -13.89 -4.09 -1.35
C SER A 145 -15.20 -3.47 -0.85
N ASP A 146 -15.52 -2.22 -1.23
CA ASP A 146 -16.77 -1.56 -0.84
C ASP A 146 -18.04 -2.33 -1.29
N SER A 147 -17.92 -3.16 -2.33
CA SER A 147 -19.02 -3.98 -2.86
C SER A 147 -19.18 -5.35 -2.18
N ILE A 148 -18.29 -5.70 -1.24
CA ILE A 148 -18.26 -6.99 -0.55
C ILE A 148 -19.09 -6.90 0.73
N ASP A 149 -20.11 -7.75 0.83
CA ASP A 149 -21.00 -7.84 1.98
C ASP A 149 -20.59 -8.92 3.00
N ASP A 150 -19.70 -9.84 2.63
CA ASP A 150 -19.18 -10.88 3.50
C ASP A 150 -18.01 -10.33 4.36
N PRO A 151 -18.13 -10.29 5.70
CA PRO A 151 -17.10 -9.70 6.58
C PRO A 151 -15.76 -10.42 6.55
N HIS A 152 -15.75 -11.74 6.40
CA HIS A 152 -14.51 -12.51 6.38
C HIS A 152 -13.76 -12.28 5.06
N ILE A 153 -14.49 -12.24 3.94
CA ILE A 153 -13.89 -11.92 2.64
C ILE A 153 -13.43 -10.46 2.61
N ALA A 154 -14.24 -9.52 3.11
CA ALA A 154 -13.84 -8.13 3.21
C ALA A 154 -12.57 -7.95 4.05
N GLY A 155 -12.46 -8.64 5.19
CA GLY A 155 -11.26 -8.64 6.04
C GLY A 155 -10.02 -9.13 5.28
N ARG A 156 -10.12 -10.24 4.55
CA ARG A 156 -9.02 -10.76 3.70
C ARG A 156 -8.63 -9.78 2.58
N PHE A 157 -9.58 -9.10 1.96
CA PHE A 157 -9.31 -8.03 0.98
C PHE A 157 -8.54 -6.86 1.60
N VAL A 158 -8.94 -6.42 2.81
CA VAL A 158 -8.26 -5.33 3.52
C VAL A 158 -6.87 -5.76 3.95
N ALA A 159 -6.68 -7.00 4.41
CA ALA A 159 -5.38 -7.56 4.71
C ALA A 159 -4.46 -7.51 3.47
N LEU A 160 -4.94 -8.05 2.34
CA LEU A 160 -4.20 -8.07 1.08
C LEU A 160 -3.85 -6.66 0.60
N TYR A 161 -4.81 -5.73 0.59
CA TYR A 161 -4.56 -4.34 0.24
C TYR A 161 -3.49 -3.70 1.13
N SER A 162 -3.56 -3.95 2.44
CA SER A 162 -2.61 -3.40 3.41
C SER A 162 -1.20 -3.96 3.18
N LEU A 163 -1.06 -5.25 2.88
CA LEU A 163 0.21 -5.86 2.49
C LEU A 163 0.75 -5.25 1.19
N MET A 164 -0.09 -5.12 0.17
CA MET A 164 0.28 -4.52 -1.12
C MET A 164 0.76 -3.07 -0.96
N GLN A 165 0.05 -2.28 -0.15
CA GLN A 165 0.41 -0.89 0.12
C GLN A 165 1.69 -0.76 0.95
N GLY A 166 1.88 -1.62 1.96
CA GLY A 166 3.12 -1.71 2.73
C GLY A 166 4.31 -2.11 1.85
N LYS A 167 4.14 -3.12 0.99
CA LYS A 167 5.14 -3.55 0.00
C LYS A 167 5.50 -2.41 -0.96
N GLU A 168 4.53 -1.62 -1.40
CA GLU A 168 4.78 -0.46 -2.23
C GLU A 168 5.61 0.62 -1.50
N LEU A 169 5.35 0.86 -0.21
CA LEU A 169 6.16 1.78 0.59
C LEU A 169 7.59 1.27 0.80
N VAL A 170 7.81 -0.04 0.95
CA VAL A 170 9.16 -0.66 0.92
C VAL A 170 9.82 -0.42 -0.45
N GLY A 171 9.07 -0.53 -1.54
CA GLY A 171 9.56 -0.24 -2.88
C GLY A 171 9.99 1.22 -3.08
N GLN A 172 9.26 2.17 -2.47
CA GLN A 172 9.61 3.58 -2.47
C GLN A 172 10.81 3.88 -1.54
N GLU A 173 10.89 3.22 -0.38
CA GLU A 173 12.05 3.25 0.51
C GLU A 173 13.31 2.79 -0.22
N ARG A 174 13.25 1.66 -0.93
CA ARG A 174 14.34 1.15 -1.78
C ARG A 174 14.80 2.22 -2.77
N ALA A 175 13.87 2.84 -3.47
CA ALA A 175 14.16 3.82 -4.51
C ALA A 175 14.86 5.07 -3.95
N LEU A 176 14.31 5.66 -2.87
CA LEU A 176 14.88 6.84 -2.21
C LEU A 176 16.26 6.56 -1.63
N GLY A 177 16.42 5.44 -0.93
CA GLY A 177 17.72 5.05 -0.36
C GLY A 177 18.77 4.83 -1.44
N ALA A 178 18.43 4.15 -2.54
CA ALA A 178 19.36 3.94 -3.65
C ALA A 178 19.82 5.27 -4.27
N ILE A 179 18.90 6.24 -4.46
CA ILE A 179 19.25 7.57 -4.97
C ILE A 179 20.22 8.28 -4.03
N GLY A 180 19.91 8.35 -2.72
CA GLY A 180 20.76 9.06 -1.76
C GLY A 180 22.14 8.40 -1.57
N PHE A 181 22.19 7.06 -1.52
CA PHE A 181 23.47 6.34 -1.46
C PHE A 181 24.29 6.50 -2.73
N THR A 182 23.68 6.55 -3.92
CA THR A 182 24.42 6.86 -5.16
C THR A 182 24.94 8.30 -5.17
N GLN A 183 24.18 9.25 -4.65
CA GLN A 183 24.61 10.65 -4.56
C GLN A 183 25.66 10.90 -3.48
N GLY A 184 25.81 9.99 -2.52
CA GLY A 184 26.74 10.12 -1.38
C GLY A 184 26.27 11.13 -0.33
N PHE A 185 25.01 11.55 -0.37
CA PHE A 185 24.39 12.40 0.65
C PHE A 185 22.86 12.24 0.65
N PHE A 186 22.25 12.57 1.79
CA PHE A 186 20.80 12.70 1.95
C PHE A 186 20.51 14.12 2.44
N ASP A 187 19.88 14.94 1.61
CA ASP A 187 19.37 16.23 2.08
C ASP A 187 18.17 16.05 3.04
N ASP A 188 17.81 17.11 3.75
CA ASP A 188 16.73 17.05 4.76
C ASP A 188 15.39 16.61 4.18
N GLU A 189 15.10 17.02 2.94
CA GLU A 189 13.89 16.63 2.23
C GLU A 189 13.87 15.12 1.92
N THR A 190 14.94 14.59 1.32
CA THR A 190 15.05 13.17 0.97
C THR A 190 15.08 12.30 2.21
N ARG A 191 15.80 12.75 3.26
CA ARG A 191 15.82 12.11 4.57
C ARG A 191 14.43 12.04 5.18
N GLN A 192 13.67 13.14 5.17
CA GLN A 192 12.30 13.13 5.69
C GLN A 192 11.39 12.22 4.85
N ARG A 193 11.46 12.28 3.51
CA ARG A 193 10.68 11.38 2.63
C ARG A 193 10.99 9.92 2.92
N LEU A 194 12.26 9.56 3.13
CA LEU A 194 12.67 8.21 3.48
C LEU A 194 12.05 7.76 4.81
N VAL A 195 12.12 8.60 5.85
CA VAL A 195 11.49 8.33 7.16
C VAL A 195 9.98 8.16 7.00
N ASP A 196 9.31 9.04 6.27
CA ASP A 196 7.86 8.95 6.05
C ASP A 196 7.46 7.63 5.36
N ARG A 197 8.30 7.10 4.45
CA ARG A 197 8.08 5.77 3.84
C ARG A 197 8.30 4.62 4.80
N ILE A 198 9.26 4.73 5.71
CA ILE A 198 9.52 3.73 6.74
C ILE A 198 8.36 3.71 7.75
N ASP A 199 7.98 4.87 8.27
CA ASP A 199 6.89 4.99 9.26
C ASP A 199 5.55 4.54 8.65
N GLY A 200 5.29 4.86 7.39
CA GLY A 200 4.05 4.46 6.72
C GLY A 200 3.91 2.94 6.51
N GLN A 201 5.03 2.19 6.46
CA GLN A 201 5.00 0.73 6.38
C GLN A 201 4.36 0.12 7.63
N GLN A 202 4.64 0.69 8.80
CA GLN A 202 4.19 0.16 10.08
C GLN A 202 2.66 0.08 10.13
N ALA A 203 1.98 1.18 9.81
CA ALA A 203 0.51 1.24 9.77
C ALA A 203 -0.08 0.20 8.81
N CYS A 204 0.55 0.00 7.64
CA CYS A 204 0.11 -0.98 6.65
C CYS A 204 0.26 -2.42 7.19
N PHE A 205 1.42 -2.75 7.76
CA PHE A 205 1.69 -4.11 8.22
C PHE A 205 0.97 -4.47 9.51
N GLU A 206 0.68 -3.50 10.39
CA GLU A 206 -0.16 -3.72 11.58
C GLU A 206 -1.59 -4.12 11.19
N VAL A 207 -2.20 -3.41 10.23
CA VAL A 207 -3.52 -3.78 9.71
C VAL A 207 -3.46 -5.17 9.07
N PHE A 208 -2.47 -5.45 8.22
CA PHE A 208 -2.29 -6.76 7.61
C PHE A 208 -2.23 -7.90 8.65
N ILE A 209 -1.34 -7.79 9.65
CA ILE A 209 -1.16 -8.79 10.71
C ILE A 209 -2.47 -9.01 11.48
N SER A 210 -3.22 -7.94 11.77
CA SER A 210 -4.47 -8.03 12.54
C SER A 210 -5.58 -8.87 11.88
N HIS A 211 -5.49 -9.08 10.57
CA HIS A 211 -6.45 -9.87 9.77
C HIS A 211 -5.92 -11.24 9.36
N CYS A 212 -4.67 -11.58 9.72
CA CYS A 212 -4.03 -12.82 9.30
C CYS A 212 -4.03 -13.90 10.39
N THR A 213 -3.97 -15.16 9.97
CA THR A 213 -3.82 -16.31 10.87
C THR A 213 -2.44 -16.31 11.56
N PRO A 214 -2.29 -16.97 12.73
CA PRO A 214 -1.02 -17.03 13.44
C PRO A 214 0.17 -17.50 12.58
N ASP A 215 -0.03 -18.50 11.72
CA ASP A 215 1.02 -19.04 10.84
C ASP A 215 1.52 -17.99 9.83
N VAL A 216 0.62 -17.17 9.30
CA VAL A 216 0.96 -16.06 8.39
C VAL A 216 1.68 -14.95 9.16
N GLN A 217 1.27 -14.66 10.39
CA GLN A 217 1.94 -13.67 11.27
C GLN A 217 3.37 -14.10 11.63
N GLU A 218 3.58 -15.39 11.94
CA GLU A 218 4.90 -15.96 12.19
C GLU A 218 5.78 -15.88 10.94
N THR A 219 5.25 -16.28 9.79
CA THR A 219 5.95 -16.20 8.50
C THR A 219 6.38 -14.76 8.17
N PHE A 220 5.49 -13.79 8.40
CA PHE A 220 5.79 -12.37 8.22
C PHE A 220 6.91 -11.90 9.17
N THR A 221 6.82 -12.26 10.45
CA THR A 221 7.79 -11.86 11.47
C THR A 221 9.19 -12.42 11.18
N LEU A 222 9.28 -13.66 10.71
CA LEU A 222 10.55 -14.32 10.43
C LEU A 222 11.20 -13.83 9.13
N ASN A 223 10.42 -13.54 8.08
CA ASN A 223 10.95 -13.37 6.73
C ASN A 223 10.75 -11.98 6.12
N CYS A 224 9.79 -11.18 6.60
CA CYS A 224 9.41 -9.91 5.96
C CYS A 224 9.90 -8.65 6.73
N GLN A 225 10.44 -8.84 7.93
CA GLN A 225 11.01 -7.78 8.74
C GLN A 225 12.34 -7.27 8.16
N PRO A 226 12.69 -5.99 8.34
CA PRO A 226 13.98 -5.46 7.93
C PRO A 226 15.10 -6.16 8.71
N GLY A 227 16.05 -6.76 8.00
CA GLY A 227 17.22 -7.39 8.62
C GLY A 227 18.18 -6.36 9.23
N LEU A 228 19.11 -6.83 10.07
CA LEU A 228 20.10 -5.99 10.77
C LEU A 228 20.86 -5.03 9.84
N GLU A 229 21.31 -5.51 8.68
CA GLU A 229 22.04 -4.68 7.71
C GLU A 229 21.16 -3.59 7.08
N THR A 230 19.86 -3.86 6.89
CA THR A 230 18.90 -2.86 6.41
C THR A 230 18.72 -1.76 7.45
N GLU A 231 18.56 -2.14 8.73
CA GLU A 231 18.43 -1.18 9.83
C GLU A 231 19.69 -0.32 10.03
N LYS A 232 20.88 -0.91 9.86
CA LYS A 232 22.14 -0.14 9.87
C LYS A 232 22.15 0.93 8.78
N LEU A 233 21.79 0.58 7.55
CA LEU A 233 21.74 1.52 6.43
C LEU A 233 20.63 2.58 6.59
N ARG A 234 19.46 2.21 7.13
CA ARG A 234 18.40 3.16 7.51
C ARG A 234 18.89 4.19 8.53
N ARG A 235 19.67 3.75 9.51
CA ARG A 235 20.27 4.65 10.51
C ARG A 235 21.31 5.56 9.87
N GLU A 236 22.18 5.01 9.04
CA GLU A 236 23.22 5.77 8.34
C GLU A 236 22.63 6.88 7.48
N ALA A 237 21.70 6.54 6.57
CA ALA A 237 21.01 7.47 5.67
C ALA A 237 20.35 8.66 6.38
N CYS A 238 20.06 8.53 7.67
CA CYS A 238 19.35 9.55 8.43
C CYS A 238 20.21 10.30 9.44
N THR A 239 21.45 9.87 9.70
CA THR A 239 22.28 10.45 10.77
C THR A 239 23.66 10.89 10.33
N ARG A 240 24.15 10.43 9.18
CA ARG A 240 25.52 10.64 8.74
C ARG A 240 25.55 10.80 7.23
N GLN A 241 26.63 11.41 6.75
CA GLN A 241 26.94 11.36 5.33
C GLN A 241 27.37 9.93 4.96
N PRO A 242 26.78 9.32 3.91
CA PRO A 242 27.21 8.02 3.41
C PRO A 242 28.67 8.02 2.92
N PRO A 243 29.34 6.85 2.89
CA PRO A 243 30.68 6.72 2.35
C PRO A 243 30.71 7.05 0.85
N ALA A 244 31.78 7.68 0.40
CA ALA A 244 32.05 7.90 -1.02
C ALA A 244 32.68 6.62 -1.63
N ASP A 245 31.87 5.61 -1.88
CA ASP A 245 32.28 4.27 -2.31
C ASP A 245 31.91 3.93 -3.76
N ASN A 246 31.70 4.96 -4.60
CA ASN A 246 31.30 4.82 -6.00
C ASN A 246 29.99 4.01 -6.22
N GLY A 247 29.12 3.92 -5.20
CA GLY A 247 27.79 3.31 -5.33
C GLY A 247 27.70 1.87 -4.83
N ASP A 248 28.75 1.31 -4.24
CA ASP A 248 28.74 -0.03 -3.65
C ASP A 248 27.67 -0.16 -2.54
N THR A 249 27.57 0.85 -1.66
CA THR A 249 26.53 0.90 -0.62
C THR A 249 25.14 1.01 -1.23
N ALA A 250 24.98 1.73 -2.35
CA ALA A 250 23.70 1.84 -3.04
C ALA A 250 23.25 0.48 -3.62
N LEU A 251 24.18 -0.29 -4.20
CA LEU A 251 23.92 -1.63 -4.70
C LEU A 251 23.62 -2.61 -3.57
N LYS A 252 24.35 -2.55 -2.46
CA LYS A 252 24.08 -3.36 -1.25
C LYS A 252 22.69 -3.06 -0.70
N TRP A 253 22.33 -1.79 -0.55
CA TRP A 253 21.00 -1.35 -0.15
C TRP A 253 19.92 -1.88 -1.08
N PHE A 254 20.12 -1.72 -2.39
CA PHE A 254 19.17 -2.19 -3.41
C PHE A 254 18.95 -3.70 -3.33
N ALA A 255 20.03 -4.49 -3.17
CA ALA A 255 19.95 -5.94 -3.05
C ALA A 255 19.19 -6.38 -1.79
N LEU A 256 19.50 -5.79 -0.63
CA LEU A 256 18.81 -6.09 0.63
C LEU A 256 17.31 -5.80 0.56
N GLN A 257 16.95 -4.63 0.03
CA GLN A 257 15.54 -4.26 -0.11
C GLN A 257 14.82 -5.10 -1.18
N THR A 258 15.51 -5.49 -2.25
CA THR A 258 14.94 -6.38 -3.27
C THR A 258 14.65 -7.76 -2.68
N ALA A 259 15.57 -8.34 -1.90
CA ALA A 259 15.32 -9.61 -1.20
C ALA A 259 14.09 -9.53 -0.27
N ARG A 260 13.95 -8.42 0.49
CA ARG A 260 12.77 -8.19 1.33
C ARG A 260 11.47 -8.07 0.52
N LEU A 261 11.50 -7.38 -0.63
CA LEU A 261 10.34 -7.26 -1.52
C LEU A 261 9.92 -8.61 -2.10
N GLU A 262 10.86 -9.51 -2.38
CA GLU A 262 10.54 -10.88 -2.84
C GLU A 262 9.87 -11.70 -1.73
N HIS A 263 10.32 -11.61 -0.48
CA HIS A 263 9.62 -12.25 0.64
C HIS A 263 8.19 -11.71 0.82
N LEU A 264 8.01 -10.39 0.73
CA LEU A 264 6.69 -9.77 0.76
C LEU A 264 5.83 -10.19 -0.44
N ARG A 265 6.44 -10.44 -1.61
CA ARG A 265 5.74 -10.96 -2.78
C ARG A 265 5.27 -12.40 -2.57
N THR A 266 6.11 -13.28 -2.01
CA THR A 266 5.69 -14.64 -1.67
C THR A 266 4.49 -14.62 -0.73
N LEU A 267 4.51 -13.76 0.29
CA LEU A 267 3.40 -13.65 1.23
C LEU A 267 2.12 -13.08 0.59
N GLU A 268 2.27 -12.14 -0.35
CA GLU A 268 1.17 -11.60 -1.15
C GLU A 268 0.51 -12.69 -2.00
N GLU A 269 1.30 -13.58 -2.62
CA GLU A 269 0.78 -14.72 -3.39
C GLU A 269 0.02 -15.71 -2.51
N VAL A 270 0.52 -15.98 -1.29
CA VAL A 270 -0.18 -16.81 -0.30
C VAL A 270 -1.51 -16.16 0.12
N ALA A 271 -1.53 -14.85 0.40
CA ALA A 271 -2.73 -14.13 0.78
C ALA A 271 -3.78 -14.10 -0.35
N ILE A 272 -3.34 -14.00 -1.62
CA ILE A 272 -4.24 -14.12 -2.78
C ILE A 272 -4.81 -15.53 -2.89
N ALA A 273 -4.00 -16.57 -2.71
CA ALA A 273 -4.45 -17.95 -2.76
C ALA A 273 -5.48 -18.27 -1.65
N ASP A 274 -5.23 -17.81 -0.41
CA ASP A 274 -6.18 -17.93 0.70
C ASP A 274 -7.49 -17.19 0.39
N LEU A 275 -7.41 -15.97 -0.14
CA LEU A 275 -8.60 -15.22 -0.57
C LEU A 275 -9.42 -15.97 -1.62
N MET A 276 -8.78 -16.51 -2.65
CA MET A 276 -9.48 -17.26 -3.71
C MET A 276 -10.11 -18.54 -3.15
N THR A 277 -9.41 -19.26 -2.27
CA THR A 277 -9.91 -20.46 -1.60
C THR A 277 -11.13 -20.14 -0.74
N ALA A 278 -11.07 -19.06 0.03
CA ALA A 278 -12.18 -18.58 0.83
C ALA A 278 -13.44 -18.24 0.01
N VAL A 279 -13.25 -17.59 -1.14
CA VAL A 279 -14.34 -17.27 -2.06
C VAL A 279 -14.98 -18.56 -2.61
N GLU A 280 -14.17 -19.57 -2.94
CA GLU A 280 -14.64 -20.86 -3.43
C GLU A 280 -15.36 -21.69 -2.34
N GLU A 281 -14.81 -21.76 -1.14
CA GLU A 281 -15.44 -22.41 0.02
C GLU A 281 -16.76 -21.76 0.38
N ARG A 282 -16.82 -20.42 0.37
CA ARG A 282 -18.05 -19.69 0.61
C ARG A 282 -19.11 -20.03 -0.44
N ARG A 283 -18.70 -20.07 -1.72
CA ARG A 283 -19.57 -20.48 -2.82
C ARG A 283 -20.07 -21.92 -2.68
N TYR A 284 -19.24 -22.85 -2.19
CA TYR A 284 -19.63 -24.24 -1.97
C TYR A 284 -20.60 -24.40 -0.78
N SER A 285 -20.33 -23.74 0.36
CA SER A 285 -21.21 -23.78 1.55
C SER A 285 -22.61 -23.24 1.26
N GLU A 286 -22.72 -22.19 0.45
CA GLU A 286 -24.01 -21.61 0.07
C GLU A 286 -24.83 -22.53 -0.85
N ASN A 287 -24.18 -23.38 -1.64
CA ASN A 287 -24.85 -24.40 -2.45
C ASN A 287 -25.36 -25.60 -1.63
N LEU A 288 -24.88 -25.81 -0.40
CA LEU A 288 -25.31 -26.89 0.48
C LEU A 288 -26.49 -26.51 1.37
N HIS A 289 -26.62 -25.24 1.77
CA HIS A 289 -27.71 -24.73 2.61
C HIS A 289 -29.02 -24.45 1.83
N VAL A 290 -29.29 -25.25 0.79
CA VAL A 290 -30.42 -25.08 -0.13
C VAL A 290 -31.77 -25.49 0.48
N ASP A 291 -31.78 -26.26 1.58
CA ASP A 291 -32.99 -26.90 2.11
C ASP A 291 -33.60 -26.30 3.40
N ASP A 292 -32.92 -25.37 4.10
CA ASP A 292 -33.47 -24.77 5.33
C ASP A 292 -34.07 -23.36 5.08
N GLU A 293 -35.40 -23.33 4.91
CA GLU A 293 -36.24 -22.14 4.66
C GLU A 293 -36.35 -21.15 5.86
N TYR A 294 -35.77 -21.47 7.03
CA TYR A 294 -36.00 -20.74 8.28
C TYR A 294 -34.73 -20.44 9.07
N ASP A 295 -33.78 -19.75 8.46
CA ASP A 295 -32.53 -19.43 9.13
C ASP A 295 -32.33 -17.92 9.20
N ASP A 296 -32.26 -17.41 10.43
CA ASP A 296 -32.15 -16.00 10.75
C ASP A 296 -30.88 -15.41 10.10
N ILE A 297 -31.04 -14.34 9.33
CA ILE A 297 -29.93 -13.66 8.61
C ILE A 297 -28.87 -13.16 9.61
N LEU A 298 -29.28 -12.83 10.84
CA LEU A 298 -28.36 -12.44 11.92
C LEU A 298 -27.60 -13.64 12.52
N ALA A 299 -28.19 -14.84 12.49
CA ALA A 299 -27.49 -16.08 12.87
C ALA A 299 -26.47 -16.51 11.80
N ARG A 300 -26.73 -16.21 10.51
CA ARG A 300 -25.81 -16.52 9.40
C ARG A 300 -24.62 -15.56 9.27
N PHE A 301 -24.73 -14.32 9.73
CA PHE A 301 -23.64 -13.32 9.68
C PHE A 301 -23.51 -12.51 10.97
N PRO A 302 -23.10 -13.14 12.09
CA PRO A 302 -22.93 -12.45 13.37
C PRO A 302 -21.92 -11.30 13.30
N ASP A 303 -20.94 -11.38 12.39
CA ASP A 303 -19.83 -10.44 12.25
C ASP A 303 -20.11 -9.27 11.29
N ARG A 304 -21.30 -9.20 10.68
CA ARG A 304 -21.69 -8.10 9.78
C ARG A 304 -21.52 -6.69 10.40
N PRO A 305 -21.75 -6.47 11.71
CA PRO A 305 -21.46 -5.19 12.36
C PRO A 305 -20.00 -4.76 12.34
N LEU A 306 -19.04 -5.65 12.05
CA LEU A 306 -17.61 -5.33 11.98
C LEU A 306 -17.17 -4.74 10.63
N LEU A 307 -17.98 -4.87 9.57
CA LEU A 307 -17.68 -4.34 8.23
C LEU A 307 -17.31 -2.85 8.19
N PRO A 308 -17.98 -1.94 8.94
CA PRO A 308 -17.62 -0.53 8.97
C PRO A 308 -16.18 -0.31 9.45
N LEU A 309 -15.73 -1.07 10.45
CA LEU A 309 -14.37 -0.98 10.98
C LEU A 309 -13.34 -1.48 9.97
N VAL A 310 -13.60 -2.63 9.33
CA VAL A 310 -12.74 -3.18 8.27
C VAL A 310 -12.59 -2.18 7.12
N ARG A 311 -13.70 -1.59 6.66
CA ARG A 311 -13.70 -0.57 5.60
C ARG A 311 -13.01 0.73 6.05
N GLN A 312 -13.11 1.09 7.32
CA GLN A 312 -12.39 2.24 7.88
C GLN A 312 -10.88 2.04 7.78
N GLN A 313 -10.35 0.87 8.18
CA GLN A 313 -8.92 0.57 8.09
C GLN A 313 -8.41 0.69 6.64
N ALA A 314 -9.14 0.17 5.65
CA ALA A 314 -8.77 0.32 4.24
C ALA A 314 -8.70 1.80 3.80
N ARG A 315 -9.66 2.63 4.26
CA ARG A 315 -9.70 4.07 3.96
C ARG A 315 -8.55 4.82 4.63
N GLU A 316 -8.16 4.44 5.84
CA GLU A 316 -7.03 5.04 6.55
C GLU A 316 -5.71 4.78 5.80
N ILE A 317 -5.51 3.55 5.32
CA ILE A 317 -4.35 3.19 4.48
C ILE A 317 -4.37 3.96 3.13
N GLU A 318 -5.53 4.09 2.49
CA GLU A 318 -5.66 4.87 1.25
C GLU A 318 -5.38 6.37 1.50
N GLN A 319 -5.85 6.92 2.62
CA GLN A 319 -5.61 8.30 3.01
C GLN A 319 -4.12 8.55 3.29
N LEU A 320 -3.46 7.65 4.00
CA LEU A 320 -2.02 7.70 4.22
C LEU A 320 -1.25 7.73 2.89
N SER A 321 -1.59 6.84 1.97
CA SER A 321 -1.00 6.78 0.62
C SER A 321 -1.19 8.10 -0.15
N ARG A 322 -2.37 8.72 -0.03
CA ARG A 322 -2.66 10.04 -0.63
C ARG A 322 -1.83 11.16 0.00
N GLN A 323 -1.74 11.21 1.34
CA GLN A 323 -0.96 12.21 2.07
C GLN A 323 0.53 12.16 1.71
N LEU A 324 1.11 10.94 1.69
CA LEU A 324 2.53 10.74 1.39
C LEU A 324 2.97 11.16 -0.03
N ALA A 325 2.00 11.35 -0.92
CA ALA A 325 2.25 11.76 -2.30
C ALA A 325 1.56 13.09 -2.66
N SER A 326 1.00 13.79 -1.68
CA SER A 326 0.49 15.15 -1.79
C SER A 326 1.54 16.13 -1.27
N LEU A 327 2.18 16.89 -2.16
CA LEU A 327 3.21 17.86 -1.77
C LEU A 327 2.69 18.87 -0.74
N ARG A 328 1.43 19.30 -0.87
CA ARG A 328 0.80 20.22 0.07
C ARG A 328 0.73 19.61 1.47
N ASP A 329 0.26 18.38 1.57
CA ASP A 329 0.12 17.72 2.86
C ASP A 329 1.50 17.46 3.48
N THR A 330 2.47 17.01 2.69
CA THR A 330 3.85 16.83 3.18
C THR A 330 4.46 18.15 3.67
N LEU A 331 4.15 19.28 3.04
CA LEU A 331 4.62 20.60 3.50
C LEU A 331 3.96 21.02 4.81
N GLU A 332 2.65 20.79 4.99
CA GLU A 332 1.96 21.08 6.25
C GLU A 332 2.43 20.17 7.40
N GLU A 333 2.69 18.89 7.10
CA GLU A 333 3.28 17.95 8.05
C GLU A 333 4.70 18.39 8.46
N ARG A 334 5.54 18.82 7.51
CA ARG A 334 6.87 19.39 7.78
C ARG A 334 6.81 20.63 8.66
N LYS A 335 5.90 21.59 8.37
CA LYS A 335 5.69 22.76 9.24
C LYS A 335 5.34 22.36 10.67
N THR A 336 4.59 21.28 10.84
CA THR A 336 4.21 20.76 12.17
C THR A 336 5.44 20.17 12.88
N ILE A 337 6.27 19.42 12.17
CA ILE A 337 7.54 18.89 12.69
C ILE A 337 8.49 20.04 13.06
N ASP A 338 8.63 21.07 12.23
CA ASP A 338 9.49 22.22 12.53
C ASP A 338 9.04 22.99 13.77
N LYS A 339 7.72 23.16 13.95
CA LYS A 339 7.15 23.72 15.19
C LYS A 339 7.49 22.88 16.41
N ALA A 340 7.41 21.55 16.30
CA ALA A 340 7.77 20.64 17.38
C ALA A 340 9.29 20.68 17.69
N LYS A 341 10.16 20.71 16.67
CA LYS A 341 11.61 20.93 16.83
C LYS A 341 11.87 22.23 17.58
N SER A 342 11.23 23.33 17.18
CA SER A 342 11.36 24.63 17.86
C SER A 342 11.00 24.56 19.34
N VAL A 343 9.95 23.82 19.72
CA VAL A 343 9.60 23.60 21.14
C VAL A 343 10.71 22.85 21.89
N LEU A 344 11.28 21.79 21.31
CA LEU A 344 12.40 21.06 21.92
C LEU A 344 13.66 21.93 22.05
N MET A 345 13.95 22.75 21.03
CA MET A 345 15.07 23.68 21.05
C MET A 345 14.91 24.72 22.16
N THR A 346 13.71 25.31 22.32
CA THR A 346 13.46 26.34 23.33
C THR A 346 13.41 25.79 24.75
N HIS A 347 12.74 24.66 24.99
CA HIS A 347 12.47 24.17 26.34
C HIS A 347 13.47 23.11 26.84
N GLN A 348 14.16 22.41 25.95
CA GLN A 348 15.15 21.38 26.31
C GLN A 348 16.58 21.73 25.88
N ASN A 349 16.79 22.94 25.35
CA ASN A 349 18.10 23.46 24.91
C ASN A 349 18.83 22.50 23.94
N MET A 350 18.06 21.83 23.07
CA MET A 350 18.58 20.93 22.05
C MET A 350 18.97 21.70 20.79
N SER A 351 20.00 21.22 20.07
CA SER A 351 20.24 21.67 18.70
C SER A 351 19.14 21.17 17.75
N GLU A 352 19.03 21.77 16.57
CA GLU A 352 18.02 21.35 15.60
C GLU A 352 18.13 19.87 15.21
N GLU A 353 19.35 19.39 14.96
CA GLU A 353 19.63 18.00 14.61
C GLU A 353 19.34 17.04 15.79
N GLN A 354 19.60 17.47 17.03
CA GLN A 354 19.24 16.72 18.24
C GLN A 354 17.73 16.64 18.41
N ALA A 355 17.01 17.74 18.19
CA ALA A 355 15.55 17.78 18.26
C ALA A 355 14.89 16.88 17.20
N TRP A 356 15.40 16.90 15.96
CA TRP A 356 14.94 16.00 14.90
C TRP A 356 15.19 14.53 15.26
N THR A 357 16.40 14.21 15.72
CA THR A 357 16.76 12.85 16.14
C THR A 357 15.91 12.38 17.33
N ALA A 358 15.58 13.25 18.28
CA ALA A 358 14.73 12.93 19.42
C ALA A 358 13.29 12.64 18.97
N LEU A 359 12.70 13.47 18.09
CA LEU A 359 11.38 13.22 17.52
C LEU A 359 11.34 11.90 16.76
N ARG A 360 12.35 11.61 15.95
CA ARG A 360 12.46 10.35 15.22
C ARG A 360 12.59 9.15 16.16
N LYS A 361 13.39 9.25 17.21
CA LYS A 361 13.51 8.20 18.21
C LYS A 361 12.17 7.91 18.90
N MET A 362 11.43 8.97 19.28
CA MET A 362 10.09 8.81 19.87
C MET A 362 9.09 8.17 18.90
N ALA A 363 9.15 8.52 17.61
CA ALA A 363 8.34 7.92 16.56
C ALA A 363 8.59 6.40 16.46
N MET A 364 9.87 5.99 16.45
CA MET A 364 10.26 4.58 16.46
C MET A 364 9.84 3.85 17.74
N ASP A 365 10.09 4.43 18.91
CA ASP A 365 9.76 3.82 20.21
C ASP A 365 8.23 3.65 20.42
N LYS A 366 7.42 4.44 19.72
CA LYS A 366 5.95 4.42 19.81
C LYS A 366 5.25 3.81 18.61
N ASN A 367 5.99 3.35 17.59
CA ASN A 367 5.43 2.84 16.33
C ASN A 367 4.44 3.85 15.69
N GLN A 368 4.76 5.14 15.73
CA GLN A 368 3.92 6.21 15.20
C GLN A 368 4.70 7.05 14.19
N ARG A 369 4.00 7.72 13.27
CA ARG A 369 4.64 8.64 12.34
C ARG A 369 5.26 9.82 13.09
N MET A 370 6.39 10.32 12.60
CA MET A 370 7.06 11.49 13.19
C MET A 370 6.14 12.73 13.30
N VAL A 371 5.23 12.94 12.34
CA VAL A 371 4.25 14.03 12.40
C VAL A 371 3.22 13.87 13.52
N ASP A 372 2.83 12.65 13.85
CA ASP A 372 1.84 12.40 14.90
C ASP A 372 2.46 12.60 16.28
N ILE A 373 3.73 12.22 16.46
CA ILE A 373 4.53 12.60 17.62
C ILE A 373 4.67 14.12 17.73
N ALA A 374 4.94 14.81 16.62
CA ALA A 374 5.02 16.26 16.60
C ALA A 374 3.69 16.91 17.00
N ARG A 375 2.55 16.41 16.50
CA ARG A 375 1.21 16.86 16.90
C ARG A 375 0.96 16.60 18.39
N ALA A 376 1.27 15.40 18.89
CA ALA A 376 1.12 15.05 20.29
C ALA A 376 1.98 15.94 21.21
N LEU A 377 3.21 16.28 20.79
CA LEU A 377 4.07 17.21 21.52
C LEU A 377 3.46 18.63 21.56
N LEU A 378 2.89 19.08 20.44
CA LEU A 378 2.30 20.42 20.34
C LEU A 378 0.99 20.54 21.14
N THR A 379 0.20 19.46 21.28
CA THR A 379 -1.00 19.47 22.14
C THR A 379 -0.63 19.56 23.62
N VAL A 380 0.44 18.90 24.04
CA VAL A 380 0.94 18.95 25.43
C VAL A 380 1.89 20.12 25.71
N LYS A 381 2.16 20.98 24.72
CA LYS A 381 3.04 22.16 24.85
C LYS A 381 2.69 23.04 26.06
N ASN A 382 1.41 23.11 26.42
CA ASN A 382 0.94 23.90 27.56
C ASN A 382 1.44 23.37 28.93
N LEU A 383 1.87 22.11 29.01
CA LEU A 383 2.48 21.53 30.20
C LEU A 383 3.96 21.90 30.35
N TRP A 384 4.59 22.41 29.29
CA TRP A 384 6.02 22.76 29.26
C TRP A 384 6.27 24.23 29.67
N LYS A 385 5.29 24.86 30.34
CA LYS A 385 5.45 26.20 30.90
C LYS A 385 6.61 26.19 31.90
N ILE A 386 7.58 27.05 31.64
CA ILE A 386 8.69 27.39 32.52
C ILE A 386 8.05 27.94 33.82
N PRO A 387 8.38 27.45 35.03
CA PRO A 387 8.17 28.25 36.23
C PRO A 387 8.96 29.55 36.03
N PRO A 388 8.39 30.74 36.26
CA PRO A 388 9.19 31.96 36.20
C PRO A 388 10.39 31.77 37.13
N GLY A 389 11.58 31.99 36.60
CA GLY A 389 12.83 31.74 37.32
C GLY A 389 12.84 32.45 38.67
N GLU A 390 13.23 31.72 39.71
CA GLU A 390 13.81 32.26 40.94
C GLU A 390 15.31 31.98 40.95
#